data_AF-A0A9X9X207-F1
#
_entry.id   AF-A0A9X9X207-F1
#
_cell.length_a   1.000
_cell.length_b   1.000
_cell.length_c   1.000
_cell.angle_alpha   90.00
_cell.angle_beta   90.00
_cell.angle_gamma   90.00
#
_symmetry.space_group_name_H-M   'P 1'
#
loop_
_entity.id
_entity.type
_entity.pdbx_description
1 polymer ?
#
loop_
_entity_poly.entity_id
_entity_poly.type
_entity_poly.pdbx_seq_one_letter_code
_entity_poly.pdbx_strand_id
1 'polypeptide(L)'
;TGVGAAAAAEAWSTVGHDFALDALRGAIAAAPAPGPFGTRARAALADEVAAAQARLAAQRLAGGAPDRTRADAAAALVREAAAARDLAAVTVAVRGVAGLG
;
A
#
# COMPACT_ATOMS: atom_id res chain seq x y z
N THR A 1 1.86 -23.70 11.72
CA THR A 1 0.50 -24.08 11.30
C THR A 1 0.04 -23.10 10.25
N GLY A 2 -0.58 -23.57 9.16
CA GLY A 2 -1.09 -22.67 8.13
C GLY A 2 -2.36 -21.94 8.59
N VAL A 3 -2.53 -20.70 8.16
CA VAL A 3 -3.78 -19.95 8.32
C VAL A 3 -4.76 -20.42 7.24
N GLY A 4 -6.04 -20.56 7.57
CA GLY A 4 -7.06 -20.89 6.57
C GLY A 4 -7.16 -19.84 5.47
N ALA A 5 -7.33 -20.27 4.22
CA ALA A 5 -7.36 -19.37 3.05
C ALA A 5 -8.41 -18.24 3.18
N ALA A 6 -9.56 -18.52 3.80
CA ALA A 6 -10.59 -17.52 4.05
C ALA A 6 -10.11 -16.40 4.98
N ALA A 7 -9.47 -16.75 6.10
CA ALA A 7 -8.92 -15.76 7.03
C ALA A 7 -7.77 -14.95 6.40
N ALA A 8 -6.94 -15.60 5.58
CA ALA A 8 -5.90 -14.90 4.83
C ALA A 8 -6.48 -13.89 3.82
N ALA A 9 -7.53 -14.27 3.08
CA ALA A 9 -8.23 -13.38 2.14
C ALA A 9 -8.92 -12.21 2.86
N GLU A 10 -9.55 -12.47 4.00
CA GLU A 10 -10.16 -11.42 4.83
C GLU A 10 -9.10 -10.44 5.35
N ALA A 11 -8.01 -10.93 5.95
CA ALA A 11 -6.94 -10.08 6.44
C ALA A 11 -6.31 -9.24 5.31
N TRP A 12 -6.10 -9.85 4.14
CA TRP A 12 -5.64 -9.15 2.95
C TRP A 12 -6.61 -8.03 2.57
N SER A 13 -7.91 -8.32 2.42
CA SER A 13 -8.91 -7.33 2.03
C SER A 13 -9.07 -6.21 3.05
N THR A 14 -9.08 -6.52 4.35
CA THR A 14 -9.21 -5.51 5.40
C THR A 14 -8.02 -4.54 5.39
N VAL A 15 -6.80 -5.05 5.27
CA VAL A 15 -5.61 -4.20 5.16
C VAL A 15 -5.65 -3.36 3.88
N GLY A 16 -6.07 -3.93 2.77
CA GLY A 16 -6.24 -3.17 1.51
C GLY A 16 -7.16 -1.97 1.69
N HIS A 17 -8.27 -2.17 2.40
CA HIS A 17 -9.25 -1.12 2.71
C HIS A 17 -8.71 -0.10 3.72
N ASP A 18 -8.27 -0.55 4.91
CA ASP A 18 -7.87 0.31 6.03
C ASP A 18 -6.75 1.28 5.66
N PHE A 19 -5.82 0.87 4.79
CA PHE A 19 -4.68 1.69 4.34
C PHE A 19 -4.85 2.28 2.93
N ALA A 20 -6.05 2.17 2.34
CA ALA A 20 -6.36 2.66 0.99
C ALA A 20 -5.43 2.14 -0.12
N LEU A 21 -4.93 0.90 -0.01
CA LEU A 21 -3.89 0.36 -0.91
C LEU A 21 -4.35 0.22 -2.36
N ASP A 22 -5.63 -0.01 -2.60
CA ASP A 22 -6.16 -0.08 -3.97
C ASP A 22 -6.17 1.30 -4.64
N ALA A 23 -6.44 2.37 -3.88
CA ALA A 23 -6.29 3.74 -4.38
C ALA A 23 -4.82 4.05 -4.69
N LEU A 24 -3.89 3.59 -3.85
CA LEU A 24 -2.46 3.74 -4.10
C LEU A 24 -1.99 3.01 -5.36
N ARG A 25 -2.45 1.77 -5.59
CA ARG A 25 -2.19 1.02 -6.84
C ARG A 25 -2.72 1.77 -8.05
N GLY A 26 -3.95 2.30 -7.97
CA GLY A 26 -4.53 3.13 -9.01
C GLY A 26 -3.67 4.37 -9.30
N ALA A 27 -3.18 5.03 -8.25
CA ALA A 27 -2.29 6.18 -8.38
C ALA A 27 -0.94 5.83 -9.03
N ILE A 28 -0.32 4.70 -8.65
CA ILE A 28 0.90 4.18 -9.30
C ILE A 28 0.68 3.95 -10.79
N ALA A 29 -0.44 3.32 -11.16
CA ALA A 29 -0.77 3.02 -12.55
C ALA A 29 -1.03 4.31 -13.37
N ALA A 30 -1.67 5.31 -12.76
CA ALA A 30 -2.01 6.57 -13.41
C ALA A 30 -0.85 7.58 -13.46
N ALA A 31 0.15 7.46 -12.59
CA ALA A 31 1.25 8.40 -12.50
C ALA A 31 2.10 8.41 -13.79
N PRO A 32 2.32 9.59 -14.40
CA PRO A 32 3.29 9.75 -15.47
C PRO A 32 4.68 9.33 -14.98
N ALA A 33 5.36 8.46 -15.74
CA ALA A 33 6.74 8.06 -15.45
C ALA A 33 7.58 8.26 -16.72
N PRO A 34 8.03 9.50 -16.98
CA PRO A 34 8.82 9.82 -18.16
C PRO A 34 10.23 9.23 -18.06
N GLY A 35 10.89 9.12 -19.22
CA GLY A 35 12.27 8.68 -19.32
C GLY A 35 12.46 7.16 -19.29
N PRO A 36 13.71 6.69 -19.50
CA PRO A 36 14.01 5.28 -19.74
C PRO A 36 13.75 4.36 -18.54
N PHE A 37 13.69 4.92 -17.32
CA PHE A 37 13.49 4.14 -16.09
C PHE A 37 12.06 4.17 -15.56
N GLY A 38 11.14 4.93 -16.17
CA GLY A 38 9.82 5.18 -15.62
C GLY A 38 8.97 3.91 -15.42
N THR A 39 8.97 3.00 -16.38
CA THR A 39 8.27 1.71 -16.27
C THR A 39 8.83 0.85 -15.13
N ARG A 40 10.16 0.79 -14.98
CA ARG A 40 10.81 0.04 -13.90
C ARG A 40 10.52 0.67 -12.53
N ALA A 41 10.50 2.00 -12.44
CA ALA A 41 10.17 2.71 -11.21
C ALA A 41 8.74 2.39 -10.75
N ARG A 42 7.75 2.43 -11.66
CA ARG A 42 6.37 2.05 -11.33
C ARG A 42 6.24 0.60 -10.88
N ALA A 43 6.92 -0.34 -11.55
CA ALA A 43 6.92 -1.75 -11.15
C ALA A 43 7.47 -1.92 -9.73
N ALA A 44 8.60 -1.28 -9.41
CA ALA A 44 9.19 -1.33 -8.08
C ALA A 44 8.25 -0.78 -6.99
N LEU A 45 7.52 0.30 -7.28
CA LEU A 45 6.51 0.85 -6.36
C LEU A 45 5.33 -0.12 -6.15
N ALA A 46 4.85 -0.78 -7.22
CA ALA A 46 3.79 -1.76 -7.12
C ALA A 46 4.20 -2.98 -6.28
N ASP A 47 5.43 -3.47 -6.46
CA ASP A 47 6.01 -4.55 -5.68
C ASP A 47 6.14 -4.17 -4.19
N GLU A 48 6.56 -2.93 -3.91
CA GLU A 48 6.69 -2.43 -2.54
C GLU A 48 5.32 -2.35 -1.83
N VAL A 49 4.26 -1.92 -2.54
CA VAL A 49 2.89 -1.93 -2.01
C VAL A 49 2.41 -3.36 -1.74
N ALA A 50 2.69 -4.30 -2.65
CA ALA A 50 2.33 -5.71 -2.45
C ALA A 50 3.05 -6.31 -1.23
N ALA A 51 4.35 -6.02 -1.07
CA ALA A 51 5.13 -6.46 0.09
C ALA A 51 4.63 -5.84 1.40
N ALA A 52 4.24 -4.56 1.39
CA ALA A 52 3.67 -3.89 2.56
C ALA A 52 2.31 -4.51 2.95
N GLN A 53 1.42 -4.76 1.98
CA GLN A 53 0.14 -5.43 2.27
C GLN A 53 0.34 -6.82 2.87
N ALA A 54 1.31 -7.59 2.35
CA ALA A 54 1.62 -8.91 2.88
C ALA A 54 2.09 -8.85 4.34
N ARG A 55 2.99 -7.90 4.69
CA ARG A 55 3.45 -7.70 6.08
C ARG A 55 2.31 -7.32 7.03
N LEU A 56 1.50 -6.34 6.64
CA LEU A 56 0.38 -5.87 7.44
C LEU A 56 -0.70 -6.95 7.61
N ALA A 57 -1.00 -7.72 6.56
CA ALA A 57 -1.94 -8.84 6.64
C ALA A 57 -1.40 -9.95 7.56
N ALA A 58 -0.10 -10.25 7.49
CA ALA A 58 0.53 -11.21 8.39
C ALA A 58 0.48 -10.75 9.86
N GLN A 59 0.75 -9.46 10.12
CA GLN A 59 0.63 -8.89 11.48
C GLN A 59 -0.80 -9.00 12.01
N ARG A 60 -1.80 -8.72 11.17
CA ARG A 60 -3.21 -8.88 11.53
C ARG A 60 -3.57 -10.32 11.87
N LEU A 61 -3.11 -11.27 11.05
CA LEU A 61 -3.30 -12.70 11.30
C LEU A 61 -2.62 -13.19 12.58
N ALA A 62 -1.51 -12.56 12.98
CA ALA A 62 -0.84 -12.80 14.25
C ALA A 62 -1.57 -12.17 15.46
N GLY A 63 -2.73 -11.54 15.26
CA GLY A 63 -3.50 -10.87 16.31
C GLY A 63 -3.06 -9.41 16.57
N GLY A 64 -2.15 -8.88 15.77
CA GLY A 64 -1.79 -7.47 15.82
C GLY A 64 -2.94 -6.60 15.29
N ALA A 65 -3.32 -5.57 16.04
CA ALA A 65 -4.20 -4.53 15.51
C ALA A 65 -3.33 -3.44 14.87
N PRO A 66 -3.62 -3.01 13.63
CA PRO A 66 -2.96 -1.83 13.08
C PRO A 66 -3.26 -0.61 13.96
N ASP A 67 -2.24 0.20 14.23
CA ASP A 67 -2.41 1.50 14.88
C ASP A 67 -3.31 2.37 13.99
N ARG A 68 -4.55 2.59 14.45
CA ARG A 68 -5.59 3.31 13.70
C ARG A 68 -5.15 4.71 13.32
N THR A 69 -4.44 5.42 14.20
CA THR A 69 -3.91 6.76 13.91
C THR A 69 -2.92 6.73 12.75
N ARG A 70 -2.03 5.72 12.73
CA ARG A 70 -1.08 5.55 11.62
C ARG A 70 -1.76 5.09 10.33
N ALA A 71 -2.78 4.23 10.42
CA ALA A 71 -3.57 3.81 9.26
C ALA A 71 -4.28 5.00 8.62
N ASP A 72 -4.94 5.84 9.42
CA ASP A 72 -5.64 7.03 8.95
C ASP A 72 -4.68 8.06 8.31
N ALA A 73 -3.51 8.28 8.94
CA ALA A 73 -2.48 9.16 8.39
C ALA A 73 -1.94 8.65 7.05
N ALA A 74 -1.69 7.35 6.93
CA ALA A 74 -1.24 6.74 5.67
C ALA A 74 -2.32 6.80 4.59
N ALA A 75 -3.58 6.52 4.94
CA ALA A 75 -4.70 6.65 4.03
C ALA A 75 -4.90 8.10 3.54
N ALA A 76 -4.64 9.10 4.40
CA ALA A 76 -4.64 10.50 4.00
C ALA A 76 -3.53 10.81 2.97
N LEU A 77 -2.30 10.37 3.24
CA LEU A 77 -1.17 10.52 2.31
C LEU A 77 -1.45 9.85 0.95
N VAL A 78 -2.07 8.67 0.94
CA VAL A 78 -2.46 7.98 -0.30
C VAL A 78 -3.46 8.81 -1.09
N ARG A 79 -4.48 9.39 -0.44
CA ARG A 79 -5.47 10.24 -1.11
C ARG A 79 -4.85 11.51 -1.67
N GLU A 80 -3.95 12.14 -0.93
CA GLU A 80 -3.19 13.31 -1.39
C GLU A 80 -2.32 12.99 -2.61
N ALA A 81 -1.58 11.87 -2.56
CA ALA A 81 -0.77 11.41 -3.69
C ALA A 81 -1.60 11.10 -4.93
N ALA A 82 -2.76 10.44 -4.76
CA ALA A 82 -3.68 10.17 -5.85
C ALA A 82 -4.23 11.45 -6.50
N ALA A 83 -4.45 12.51 -5.71
CA ALA A 83 -4.89 13.81 -6.20
C ALA A 83 -3.78 14.57 -6.95
N ALA A 84 -2.53 14.48 -6.49
CA ALA A 84 -1.38 15.15 -7.10
C ALA A 84 -1.02 14.59 -8.48
N ARG A 85 -1.25 13.29 -8.71
CA ARG A 85 -0.99 12.57 -9.97
C ARG A 85 0.45 12.65 -10.46
N ASP A 86 1.41 12.74 -9.55
CA ASP A 86 2.82 12.69 -9.87
C ASP A 86 3.53 11.53 -9.16
N LEU A 87 4.62 11.06 -9.75
CA LEU A 87 5.34 9.88 -9.28
C LEU A 87 6.07 10.13 -7.94
N ALA A 88 6.43 11.37 -7.61
CA ALA A 88 7.11 11.69 -6.37
C ALA A 88 6.14 11.62 -5.18
N ALA A 89 4.95 12.19 -5.31
CA ALA A 89 3.88 12.08 -4.31
C ALA A 89 3.48 10.61 -4.07
N VAL A 90 3.34 9.84 -5.15
CA VAL A 90 3.09 8.39 -5.07
C VAL A 90 4.24 7.66 -4.34
N THR A 91 5.50 8.02 -4.63
CA THR A 91 6.65 7.42 -3.95
C THR A 91 6.61 7.71 -2.43
N VAL A 92 6.29 8.93 -2.03
CA VAL A 92 6.14 9.29 -0.60
C VAL A 92 5.04 8.47 0.07
N ALA A 93 3.87 8.35 -0.57
CA ALA A 93 2.78 7.53 -0.03
C ALA A 93 3.17 6.05 0.11
N VAL A 94 3.86 5.48 -0.88
CA VAL A 94 4.39 4.10 -0.81
C VAL A 94 5.35 3.94 0.37
N ARG A 95 6.29 4.87 0.57
CA ARG A 95 7.24 4.82 1.70
C ARG A 95 6.54 4.97 3.05
N GLY A 96 5.53 5.84 3.11
CA GLY A 96 4.70 6.03 4.29
C GLY A 96 4.00 4.74 4.71
N VAL A 97 3.41 4.02 3.75
CA VAL A 97 2.78 2.70 4.00
C VAL A 97 3.83 1.64 4.33
N ALA A 98 4.96 1.60 3.62
CA ALA A 98 6.00 0.60 3.81
C ALA A 98 6.63 0.62 5.22
N GLY A 99 6.63 1.79 5.87
CA GLY A 99 7.13 1.98 7.23
C GLY A 99 6.16 1.57 8.35
N LEU A 100 4.96 1.08 8.04
CA LEU A 100 3.94 0.70 9.03
C LEU A 100 4.03 -0.75 9.50
N GLY A 101 4.72 -1.60 8.74
CA GLY A 101 4.80 -3.04 8.96
C GLY A 101 6.22 -3.54 9.08
#